data_AF-A0A2A7U8H9-F1
#
_entry.id   AF-A0A2A7U8H9-F1
#
_cell.length_a   1.000
_cell.length_b   1.000
_cell.length_c   1.000
_cell.angle_alpha   90.00
_cell.angle_beta   90.00
_cell.angle_gamma   90.00
#
_symmetry.space_group_name_H-M   'P 1'
#
loop_
_entity.id
_entity.type
_entity.pdbx_description
1 polymer ?
#
loop_
_entity_poly.entity_id
_entity_poly.type
_entity_poly.pdbx_seq_one_letter_code
_entity_poly.pdbx_strand_id
1 'polypeptide(L)'
;MPDYTEGDLVIIDGRRWRVARISDDSRPSVRLVRMPKYTRIGTTVYADVLDRIGTRVPPAPELSREHLEVFAVDPHAAAESEVAAMAQELLAARALARPARRPADRGHR
;
A
#
# COMPACT_ATOMS: atom_id res chain seq x y z
N MET A 1 -2.95 -21.24 27.30
CA MET A 1 -3.38 -21.40 25.90
C MET A 1 -2.79 -20.28 25.10
N PRO A 2 -2.46 -20.47 23.82
CA PRO A 2 -2.14 -19.34 22.97
C PRO A 2 -3.38 -18.48 22.72
N ASP A 3 -3.26 -17.18 23.00
CA ASP A 3 -4.34 -16.19 22.90
C ASP A 3 -4.60 -15.79 21.44
N TYR A 4 -4.97 -16.73 20.57
CA TYR A 4 -5.45 -16.41 19.23
C TYR A 4 -6.92 -15.99 19.32
N THR A 5 -7.30 -14.99 18.53
CA THR A 5 -8.69 -14.55 18.37
C THR A 5 -9.11 -14.67 16.90
N GLU A 6 -10.39 -14.94 16.64
CA GLU A 6 -10.91 -14.87 15.28
C GLU A 6 -10.69 -13.47 14.68
N GLY A 7 -10.11 -13.43 13.49
CA GLY A 7 -9.68 -12.20 12.85
C GLY A 7 -8.20 -11.87 12.99
N ASP A 8 -7.48 -12.51 13.91
CA ASP A 8 -6.04 -12.32 14.07
C ASP A 8 -5.29 -12.59 12.77
N LEU A 9 -4.26 -11.79 12.55
CA LEU A 9 -3.37 -11.94 11.41
C LEU A 9 -2.09 -12.63 11.86
N VAL A 10 -1.70 -13.66 11.13
CA VAL A 10 -0.47 -14.42 11.38
C VAL A 10 0.34 -14.51 10.10
N ILE A 11 1.66 -14.43 10.24
CA ILE A 11 2.61 -14.66 9.16
C ILE A 11 3.22 -16.04 9.35
N ILE A 12 3.14 -16.88 8.31
CA ILE A 12 3.76 -18.21 8.25
C ILE A 12 4.49 -18.29 6.91
N ASP A 13 5.78 -18.59 6.92
CA ASP A 13 6.64 -18.66 5.73
C ASP A 13 6.53 -17.40 4.84
N GLY A 14 6.49 -16.21 5.45
CA GLY A 14 6.37 -14.93 4.75
C GLY A 14 4.99 -14.67 4.12
N ARG A 15 4.00 -15.55 4.36
CA ARG A 15 2.63 -15.40 3.84
C ARG A 15 1.69 -14.97 4.95
N ARG A 16 0.78 -14.04 4.63
CA ARG A 16 -0.27 -13.57 5.54
C ARG A 16 -1.48 -14.50 5.53
N TRP A 17 -1.87 -14.91 6.72
CA TRP A 17 -3.05 -15.71 7.00
C TRP A 17 -3.92 -15.00 8.03
N ARG A 18 -5.21 -15.24 7.96
CA ARG A 18 -6.19 -14.75 8.94
C ARG A 18 -6.79 -15.93 9.68
N VAL A 19 -6.91 -15.80 11.01
CA VAL A 19 -7.65 -16.75 11.84
C VAL A 19 -9.13 -16.62 11.51
N ALA A 20 -9.72 -17.67 10.95
CA ALA A 20 -11.11 -17.70 10.54
C ALA A 20 -12.02 -18.43 11.54
N ARG A 21 -11.46 -19.39 12.29
CA ARG A 21 -12.18 -20.10 13.34
C ARG A 21 -11.21 -20.70 14.34
N ILE A 22 -11.63 -20.75 15.60
CA ILE A 22 -10.91 -21.45 16.66
C ILE A 22 -11.78 -22.60 17.17
N SER A 23 -11.17 -23.78 17.29
CA SER A 23 -11.79 -24.98 17.86
C SER A 23 -11.02 -25.36 19.10
N ASP A 24 -11.70 -25.41 20.24
CA ASP A 24 -11.11 -25.62 21.56
C ASP A 24 -11.45 -27.00 22.14
N ASP A 25 -11.44 -28.01 21.28
CA ASP A 25 -11.64 -29.42 21.67
C ASP A 25 -10.41 -29.96 22.44
N SER A 26 -10.24 -31.29 22.50
CA SER A 26 -9.12 -31.94 23.20
C SER A 26 -7.73 -31.47 22.74
N ARG A 27 -7.62 -30.92 21.53
CA ARG A 27 -6.42 -30.24 21.03
C ARG A 27 -6.81 -28.96 20.29
N PRO A 28 -6.49 -27.77 20.82
CA PRO A 28 -6.87 -26.50 20.21
C PRO A 28 -6.33 -26.40 18.78
N SER A 29 -7.20 -26.00 17.85
CA SER A 29 -6.87 -25.84 16.45
C SER A 29 -7.45 -24.57 15.86
N VAL A 30 -6.73 -24.03 14.89
CA VAL A 30 -6.98 -22.74 14.28
C VAL A 30 -7.16 -22.96 12.80
N ARG A 31 -8.33 -22.56 12.27
CA ARG A 31 -8.56 -22.53 10.83
C ARG A 31 -8.02 -21.21 10.28
N LEU A 32 -7.05 -21.31 9.39
CA LEU A 32 -6.41 -20.18 8.73
C LEU A 32 -6.90 -20.03 7.29
N VAL A 33 -7.18 -18.81 6.88
CA VAL A 33 -7.50 -18.47 5.48
C VAL A 33 -6.41 -17.57 4.91
N ARG A 34 -5.96 -17.88 3.69
CA ARG A 34 -4.89 -17.14 3.03
C ARG A 34 -5.40 -15.78 2.55
N MET A 35 -4.72 -14.68 2.88
CA MET A 35 -5.06 -13.35 2.33
C MET A 35 -4.38 -13.13 0.97
N PRO A 36 -4.92 -12.26 0.07
CA PRO A 36 -6.05 -11.33 0.24
C PRO A 36 -7.42 -11.90 -0.13
N LYS A 37 -7.49 -13.07 -0.75
CA LYS A 37 -8.77 -13.69 -1.11
C LYS A 37 -9.29 -14.46 0.11
N TYR A 38 -10.41 -14.06 0.69
CA TYR A 38 -11.14 -14.85 1.68
C TYR A 38 -11.71 -16.14 1.04
N THR A 39 -10.82 -17.02 0.58
CA THR A 39 -11.20 -18.27 -0.08
C THR A 39 -11.69 -19.24 0.98
N ARG A 40 -12.79 -19.95 0.69
CA ARG A 40 -13.27 -21.07 1.54
C ARG A 40 -12.22 -22.16 1.78
N ILE A 41 -11.17 -22.20 0.96
CA ILE A 41 -9.99 -23.04 1.13
C ILE A 41 -9.16 -22.47 2.29
N GLY A 42 -9.42 -22.99 3.49
CA GLY A 42 -8.62 -22.72 4.68
C GLY A 42 -7.81 -23.95 5.06
N THR A 43 -6.69 -23.74 5.75
CA THR A 43 -5.89 -24.81 6.33
C THR A 43 -6.11 -24.84 7.84
N THR A 44 -6.26 -26.01 8.44
CA THR A 44 -6.40 -26.15 9.89
C THR A 44 -5.06 -26.53 10.47
N VAL A 45 -4.58 -25.75 11.44
CA VAL A 45 -3.30 -25.97 12.13
C VAL A 45 -3.56 -26.05 13.62
N TYR A 46 -2.88 -26.95 14.32
CA TYR A 46 -2.95 -26.97 15.78
C TYR A 46 -2.30 -25.72 16.38
N ALA A 47 -2.88 -25.19 17.45
CA ALA A 47 -2.44 -23.92 18.02
C ALA A 47 -0.97 -23.98 18.49
N ASP A 48 -0.53 -25.13 19.04
CA ASP A 48 0.85 -25.37 19.47
C ASP A 48 1.85 -25.43 18.32
N VAL A 49 1.40 -25.84 17.14
CA VAL A 49 2.22 -25.81 15.92
C VAL A 49 2.26 -24.38 15.38
N LEU A 50 1.12 -23.69 15.40
CA LEU A 50 1.02 -22.30 14.98
C LEU A 50 1.92 -21.37 15.81
N ASP A 51 2.03 -21.57 17.12
CA ASP A 51 2.97 -20.80 17.97
C ASP A 51 4.44 -21.01 17.61
N ARG A 52 4.78 -22.19 17.07
CA ARG A 52 6.15 -22.52 16.70
C ARG A 52 6.56 -21.99 15.34
N ILE A 53 5.61 -21.92 14.40
CA ILE A 53 5.89 -21.57 12.99
C ILE A 53 5.35 -20.20 12.59
N GLY A 54 4.42 -19.65 13.36
CA GLY A 54 3.68 -18.44 13.06
C GLY A 54 4.17 -17.26 13.89
N THR A 55 4.22 -16.09 13.24
CA THR A 55 4.41 -14.81 13.93
C THR A 55 3.08 -14.06 13.94
N ARG A 56 2.59 -13.68 15.13
CA ARG A 56 1.40 -12.85 15.26
C ARG A 56 1.68 -11.44 14.77
N VAL A 57 0.81 -10.93 13.93
CA VAL A 57 0.81 -9.52 13.55
C VAL A 57 -0.08 -8.81 14.56
N PRO A 58 0.45 -7.91 15.38
CA PRO A 58 -0.40 -7.13 16.28
C PRO A 58 -1.44 -6.40 15.45
N PRO A 59 -2.70 -6.28 15.94
CA PRO A 59 -3.66 -5.41 15.28
C PRO A 59 -2.97 -4.06 15.10
N ALA A 60 -2.93 -3.57 13.86
CA ALA A 60 -2.42 -2.23 13.63
C ALA A 60 -3.20 -1.33 14.60
N PRO A 61 -2.53 -0.52 15.45
CA PRO A 61 -3.26 0.45 16.25
C PRO A 61 -4.15 1.19 15.26
N GLU A 62 -5.47 1.19 15.51
CA GLU A 62 -6.39 1.96 14.71
C GLU A 62 -5.79 3.35 14.68
N LEU A 63 -5.31 3.77 13.50
CA LEU A 63 -4.86 5.14 13.32
C LEU A 63 -6.09 5.97 13.70
N SER A 64 -6.05 6.59 14.88
CA SER A 64 -7.09 7.49 15.34
C SER A 64 -7.39 8.43 14.19
N ARG A 65 -8.64 8.84 13.99
CA ARG A 65 -9.02 9.68 12.83
C ARG A 65 -8.10 10.90 12.64
N GLU A 66 -7.45 11.39 13.70
CA GLU A 66 -6.38 12.40 13.64
C GLU A 66 -5.15 12.02 12.78
N HIS A 67 -4.74 10.74 12.73
CA HIS A 67 -3.61 10.29 11.92
C HIS A 67 -3.93 10.12 10.42
N LEU A 68 -5.22 10.03 10.06
CA LEU A 68 -5.65 9.92 8.66
C LEU A 68 -5.58 11.27 7.94
N GLU A 69 -5.68 12.39 8.66
CA GLU A 69 -5.60 13.73 8.05
C GLU A 69 -4.16 14.12 7.66
N VAL A 70 -3.13 13.48 8.22
CA VAL A 70 -1.72 13.73 7.86
C VAL A 70 -1.34 13.08 6.52
N PHE A 71 -2.01 12.00 6.12
CA PHE A 71 -1.73 11.29 4.86
C PHE A 71 -2.75 11.55 3.75
N ALA A 72 -3.79 12.34 4.02
CA ALA A 72 -4.69 12.88 3.00
C ALA A 72 -4.02 14.04 2.23
N VAL A 73 -2.77 13.86 1.79
CA VAL A 73 -2.32 14.60 0.61
C VAL A 73 -3.12 13.97 -0.54
N ASP A 74 -4.11 14.72 -1.02
CA ASP A 74 -4.89 14.34 -2.19
C ASP A 74 -3.90 14.00 -3.34
N PRO A 75 -3.78 12.71 -3.74
CA PRO A 75 -2.86 12.33 -4.80
C PRO A 75 -3.23 12.98 -6.14
N HIS A 76 -4.47 13.46 -6.29
CA HIS A 76 -4.92 14.23 -7.43
C HIS A 76 -4.31 15.64 -7.42
N ALA A 77 -4.30 16.33 -6.27
CA ALA A 77 -3.71 17.66 -6.14
C ALA A 77 -2.18 17.66 -6.31
N ALA A 78 -1.50 16.61 -5.82
CA ALA A 78 -0.07 16.42 -6.03
C ALA A 78 0.26 16.17 -7.51
N ALA A 79 -0.53 15.33 -8.19
CA ALA A 79 -0.34 15.04 -9.61
C ALA A 79 -0.62 16.25 -10.52
N GLU A 80 -1.62 17.08 -10.21
CA GLU A 80 -1.89 18.30 -11.00
C GLU A 80 -0.76 19.35 -10.88
N SER A 81 -0.12 19.46 -9.71
CA SER A 81 1.03 20.35 -9.52
C SER A 81 2.26 19.90 -10.31
N GLU A 82 2.55 18.60 -10.35
CA GLU A 82 3.69 18.06 -11.12
C GLU A 82 3.47 18.22 -12.65
N VAL A 83 2.24 18.00 -13.13
CA VAL A 83 1.89 18.20 -14.54
C VAL A 83 1.95 19.68 -14.92
N ALA A 84 1.50 20.58 -14.03
CA ALA A 84 1.59 22.02 -14.26
C ALA A 84 3.05 22.52 -14.31
N ALA A 85 3.92 22.01 -13.43
CA ALA A 85 5.35 22.32 -13.44
C ALA A 85 6.02 21.81 -14.73
N MET A 86 5.75 20.57 -15.14
CA MET A 86 6.29 20.01 -16.38
C MET A 86 5.79 20.76 -17.62
N ALA A 87 4.55 21.25 -17.63
CA ALA A 87 4.03 22.09 -18.70
C ALA A 87 4.72 23.46 -18.78
N GLN A 88 5.03 24.08 -17.63
CA GLN A 88 5.79 25.34 -17.59
C GLN A 88 7.23 25.18 -18.08
N GLU A 89 7.91 24.09 -17.70
CA GLU A 89 9.24 23.76 -18.21
C GLU A 89 9.23 23.55 -19.72
N LEU A 90 8.22 22.84 -20.25
CA LEU A 90 8.09 22.61 -21.69
C LEU A 90 7.84 23.92 -22.47
N LEU A 91 7.02 24.83 -21.91
CA LEU A 91 6.77 26.15 -22.48
C LEU A 91 8.00 27.06 -22.43
N ALA A 92 8.75 27.04 -21.32
CA ALA A 92 10.00 27.79 -21.18
C ALA A 92 11.09 27.29 -22.14
N ALA A 93 11.25 25.95 -22.26
CA ALA A 93 12.17 25.34 -23.22
C ALA A 93 11.79 25.69 -24.67
N ARG A 94 10.49 25.76 -24.98
CA ARG A 94 9.99 26.16 -26.30
C ARG A 94 10.19 27.64 -26.60
N ALA A 95 10.15 28.51 -25.58
CA ALA A 95 10.46 29.93 -25.73
C ALA A 95 11.96 30.16 -26.02
N LEU A 96 12.85 29.38 -25.40
CA LEU A 96 14.30 29.39 -25.64
C LEU A 96 14.68 28.80 -27.02
N ALA A 97 13.94 27.82 -27.51
CA ALA A 97 14.18 27.18 -28.80
C ALA A 97 13.59 27.94 -30.01
N ARG A 98 12.90 29.07 -29.80
CA ARG A 98 12.38 29.89 -30.89
C ARG A 98 13.55 30.58 -31.60
N PRO A 99 13.83 30.29 -32.89
CA PRO A 99 14.88 30.99 -33.59
C PRO A 99 14.53 32.47 -33.62
N ALA A 100 15.46 33.30 -33.13
CA ALA A 100 15.42 34.74 -33.34
C ALA A 100 15.26 34.95 -34.84
N ARG A 101 14.14 35.54 -35.26
CA ARG A 101 14.02 36.03 -36.64
C ARG A 101 15.18 37.00 -36.81
N ARG A 102 16.18 36.56 -37.59
CA ARG A 102 17.28 37.40 -38.05
C ARG A 102 16.66 38.72 -38.50
N PRO A 103 17.10 39.89 -37.99
CA PRO A 103 16.75 41.13 -38.64
C PRO A 103 17.25 40.98 -40.08
N ALA A 104 16.34 41.06 -41.04
CA ALA A 104 16.69 41.12 -42.44
C ALA A 104 17.56 42.37 -42.59
N ASP A 105 18.85 42.12 -42.77
CA ASP A 105 19.84 43.10 -43.15
C ASP A 105 19.37 43.74 -44.45
N ARG A 106 18.82 44.94 -44.34
CA ARG A 106 18.46 45.77 -45.49
C ARG A 106 19.46 46.90 -45.59
N GLY A 107 20.72 46.53 -45.82
CA GLY A 107 21.73 47.42 -46.37
C GLY A 107 21.63 47.48 -47.90
N HIS A 108 21.59 48.72 -48.42
CA HIS A 108 21.91 49.16 -49.80
C HIS A 108 21.09 48.59 -50.97
N ARG A 109 20.54 49.39 -51.90
CA ARG A 109 20.93 50.67 -52.50
C ARG A 109 19.72 51.53 -52.80
#